data_AF-B6QUL6-F1
#
_entry.id   AF-B6QUL6-F1
#
_cell.length_a   1.000
_cell.length_b   1.000
_cell.length_c   1.000
_cell.angle_alpha   90.00
_cell.angle_beta   90.00
_cell.angle_gamma   90.00
#
_symmetry.space_group_name_H-M   'P 1'
#
loop_
_entity.id
_entity.type
_entity.pdbx_description
1 polymer ?
#
loop_
_entity_poly.entity_id
_entity_poly.type
_entity_poly.pdbx_seq_one_letter_code
_entity_poly.pdbx_strand_id
1 'polypeptide(L)'
;MFERELSDDEVIEYCLFCDESQLLGDGKYGNRVVRISDIQVVKFGRDVSYYEAVSQQRALELVGAQIVGIPRLLDWASAGFYPRLLEFVSQWIVEGKDGDFHGMLLQAMALLSKADMEQKAPICQALYNTQKYSL
;
A
#
# COMPACT_ATOMS: atom_id res chain seq x y z
N MET A 1 4.02 -19.29 14.33
CA MET A 1 3.20 -18.07 14.46
C MET A 1 3.57 -17.42 15.78
N PHE A 2 3.60 -16.09 15.85
CA PHE A 2 4.12 -15.38 17.03
C PHE A 2 3.05 -15.29 18.13
N GLU A 3 3.39 -15.70 19.35
CA GLU A 3 2.50 -15.70 20.52
C GLU A 3 2.52 -14.37 21.30
N ARG A 4 3.32 -13.41 20.84
CA ARG A 4 3.47 -12.07 21.42
C ARG A 4 3.39 -11.00 20.35
N GLU A 5 3.15 -9.75 20.76
CA GLU A 5 3.32 -8.61 19.87
C GLU A 5 4.79 -8.50 19.42
N LEU A 6 4.95 -8.20 18.14
CA LEU A 6 6.24 -7.94 17.50
C LEU A 6 6.50 -6.45 17.47
N SER A 7 7.76 -6.04 17.58
CA SER A 7 8.15 -4.67 17.24
C SER A 7 8.13 -4.44 15.72
N ASP A 8 8.15 -3.17 15.30
CA ASP A 8 8.23 -2.81 13.88
C ASP A 8 9.43 -3.44 13.18
N ASP A 9 10.59 -3.43 13.83
CA ASP A 9 11.82 -4.03 13.29
C ASP A 9 11.69 -5.54 13.09
N GLU A 10 11.05 -6.24 14.05
CA GLU A 10 10.79 -7.68 13.95
C GLU A 10 9.79 -7.99 12.82
N VAL A 11 8.78 -7.15 12.64
CA VAL A 11 7.82 -7.28 11.52
C VAL A 11 8.50 -7.06 10.18
N ILE A 12 9.36 -6.03 10.07
CA ILE A 12 10.13 -5.74 8.86
C ILE A 12 11.06 -6.91 8.53
N GLU A 13 11.84 -7.39 9.50
CA GLU A 13 12.74 -8.53 9.32
C GLU A 13 11.97 -9.77 8.86
N TYR A 14 10.83 -10.06 9.50
CA TYR A 14 9.98 -11.17 9.09
C TYR A 14 9.48 -11.03 7.64
N CYS A 15 9.05 -9.85 7.21
CA CYS A 15 8.58 -9.62 5.84
C CYS A 15 9.72 -9.72 4.79
N LEU A 16 10.95 -9.39 5.17
CA LEU A 16 12.12 -9.49 4.28
C LEU A 16 12.55 -10.94 4.04
N PHE A 17 12.38 -11.80 5.05
CA PHE A 17 12.91 -13.18 5.03
C PHE A 17 11.84 -14.27 5.02
N CYS A 18 10.55 -13.93 4.99
CA CYS A 18 9.48 -14.94 4.99
C CYS A 18 9.54 -15.84 3.75
N ASP A 19 9.29 -17.12 3.97
CA ASP A 19 9.18 -18.13 2.91
C ASP A 19 7.87 -17.97 2.11
N GLU A 20 7.87 -18.38 0.83
CA GLU A 20 6.67 -18.31 -0.02
C GLU A 20 5.50 -19.12 0.57
N SER A 21 5.75 -20.22 1.29
CA SER A 21 4.72 -21.00 1.97
C SER A 21 3.99 -20.26 3.11
N GLN A 22 4.57 -19.16 3.60
CA GLN A 22 3.99 -18.32 4.65
C GLN A 22 3.09 -17.21 4.09
N LEU A 23 3.10 -17.02 2.76
CA LEU A 23 2.26 -16.03 2.09
C LEU A 23 0.82 -16.55 1.99
N LEU A 24 -0.14 -15.67 2.27
CA LEU A 24 -1.57 -15.95 2.15
C LEU A 24 -2.10 -15.77 0.71
N GLY A 25 -1.22 -15.52 -0.27
CA GLY A 25 -1.58 -15.31 -1.67
C GLY A 25 -0.46 -15.76 -2.62
N ASP A 26 -0.85 -16.14 -3.84
CA ASP A 26 -0.02 -16.95 -4.76
C ASP A 26 0.67 -16.11 -5.87
N GLY A 27 0.80 -14.80 -5.67
CA GLY A 27 1.23 -13.86 -6.70
C GLY A 27 2.71 -13.47 -6.61
N LYS A 28 3.56 -13.99 -7.50
CA LYS A 28 4.98 -13.59 -7.61
C LYS A 28 5.22 -12.11 -7.87
N TYR A 29 4.23 -11.39 -8.40
CA TYR A 29 4.35 -10.01 -8.89
C TYR A 29 3.39 -9.02 -8.22
N GLY A 30 2.80 -9.37 -7.08
CA GLY A 30 1.83 -8.52 -6.38
C GLY A 30 2.21 -8.19 -4.93
N ASN A 31 1.38 -7.37 -4.30
CA ASN A 31 1.44 -7.12 -2.86
C ASN A 31 1.27 -8.44 -2.10
N ARG A 32 2.17 -8.70 -1.16
CA ARG A 32 2.24 -9.92 -0.35
C ARG A 32 1.48 -9.72 0.95
N VAL A 33 0.90 -10.81 1.46
CA VAL A 33 0.26 -10.81 2.78
C VAL A 33 0.82 -11.97 3.57
N VAL A 34 1.37 -11.70 4.75
CA VAL A 34 1.81 -12.73 5.70
C VAL A 34 0.96 -12.69 6.95
N ARG A 35 0.79 -13.86 7.56
CA ARG A 35 0.19 -13.97 8.88
C ARG A 35 1.28 -13.88 9.96
N ILE A 36 1.10 -13.01 10.95
CA ILE A 36 2.02 -12.89 12.09
C ILE A 36 1.42 -13.48 13.38
N SER A 37 0.10 -13.38 13.55
CA SER A 37 -0.65 -14.02 14.66
C SER A 37 -2.01 -14.54 14.17
N ASP A 38 -2.80 -15.16 15.04
CA ASP A 38 -4.13 -15.69 14.67
C ASP A 38 -5.10 -14.59 14.22
N ILE A 39 -4.84 -13.35 14.64
CA ILE A 39 -5.72 -12.21 14.43
C ILE A 39 -5.04 -11.05 13.67
N GLN A 40 -3.75 -11.18 13.33
CA GLN A 40 -2.99 -10.13 12.64
C GLN A 40 -2.32 -10.65 11.38
N VAL A 41 -2.40 -9.82 10.35
CA VAL A 41 -1.74 -9.99 9.07
C VAL A 41 -0.99 -8.71 8.71
N VAL A 42 0.07 -8.86 7.92
CA VAL A 42 0.84 -7.75 7.38
C VAL A 42 0.77 -7.83 5.87
N LYS A 43 0.33 -6.74 5.25
CA LYS A 43 0.40 -6.55 3.80
C LYS A 43 1.63 -5.70 3.49
N PHE A 44 2.49 -6.18 2.61
CA PHE A 44 3.75 -5.54 2.26
C PHE A 44 4.08 -5.76 0.78
N GLY A 45 4.91 -4.90 0.21
CA GLY A 45 5.26 -4.95 -1.21
C GLY A 45 5.36 -3.55 -1.81
N ARG A 46 5.79 -3.50 -3.08
CA ARG A 46 6.10 -2.26 -3.80
C ARG A 46 4.91 -1.32 -3.92
N ASP A 47 3.69 -1.84 -4.00
CA ASP A 47 2.48 -1.09 -4.33
C ASP A 47 1.49 -1.02 -3.16
N VAL A 48 1.97 -1.25 -1.92
CA VAL A 48 1.17 -1.04 -0.71
C VAL A 48 1.18 0.46 -0.41
N SER A 49 0.01 1.12 -0.46
CA SER A 49 -0.11 2.59 -0.34
C SER A 49 -0.94 3.04 0.85
N TYR A 50 -0.62 4.22 1.38
CA TYR A 50 -1.29 4.84 2.51
C TYR A 50 -2.78 5.02 2.23
N TYR A 51 -3.13 5.38 0.99
CA TYR A 51 -4.53 5.52 0.61
C TYR A 51 -5.29 4.20 0.52
N GLU A 52 -4.60 3.07 0.28
CA GLU A 52 -5.22 1.75 0.43
C GLU A 52 -5.62 1.52 1.90
N ALA A 53 -4.72 1.83 2.83
CA ALA A 53 -4.97 1.78 4.27
C ALA A 53 -6.11 2.73 4.70
N VAL A 54 -6.10 3.98 4.23
CA VAL A 54 -7.17 4.96 4.52
C VAL A 54 -8.50 4.51 3.90
N SER A 55 -8.49 4.01 2.67
CA SER A 55 -9.70 3.52 2.00
C SER A 55 -10.30 2.32 2.74
N GLN A 56 -9.46 1.39 3.20
CA GLN A 56 -9.90 0.25 4.01
C GLN A 56 -10.49 0.70 5.36
N GLN A 57 -9.84 1.66 6.03
CA GLN A 57 -10.36 2.24 7.26
C GLN A 57 -11.71 2.93 7.02
N ARG A 58 -11.85 3.65 5.91
CA ARG A 58 -13.12 4.29 5.54
C ARG A 58 -14.21 3.28 5.21
N ALA A 59 -13.85 2.19 4.53
CA ALA A 59 -14.78 1.10 4.25
C ALA A 59 -15.27 0.45 5.55
N LEU A 60 -14.39 0.22 6.53
CA LEU A 60 -14.75 -0.29 7.85
C LEU A 60 -15.77 0.61 8.58
N GLU A 61 -15.65 1.92 8.43
CA GLU A 61 -16.59 2.88 9.04
C GLU A 61 -17.95 2.94 8.35
N LEU A 62 -17.99 2.71 7.03
CA LEU A 62 -19.19 2.87 6.22
C LEU A 62 -19.98 1.56 6.07
N VAL A 63 -19.29 0.42 6.05
CA VAL A 63 -19.90 -0.89 5.84
C VAL A 63 -20.37 -1.44 7.18
N GLY A 64 -21.64 -1.83 7.25
CA GLY A 64 -22.17 -2.50 8.43
C GLY A 64 -21.44 -3.81 8.69
N ALA A 65 -20.83 -3.95 9.87
CA ALA A 65 -20.08 -5.15 10.27
C ALA A 65 -20.94 -6.44 10.26
N GLN A 66 -22.26 -6.30 10.31
CA GLN A 66 -23.23 -7.39 10.16
C GLN A 66 -23.37 -7.92 8.73
N ILE A 67 -22.84 -7.21 7.73
CA ILE A 67 -22.89 -7.60 6.31
C ILE A 67 -21.57 -8.30 5.94
N VAL A 68 -20.44 -7.68 6.27
CA VAL A 68 -19.10 -8.23 6.01
C VAL A 68 -18.10 -7.72 7.05
N GLY A 69 -17.22 -8.61 7.50
CA GLY A 69 -16.10 -8.24 8.35
C GLY A 69 -14.98 -7.61 7.53
N ILE A 70 -14.67 -6.35 7.80
CA ILE A 70 -13.51 -5.66 7.20
C ILE A 70 -12.36 -5.69 8.20
N PRO A 71 -11.13 -6.11 7.82
CA PRO A 71 -9.99 -6.07 8.71
C PRO A 71 -9.69 -4.63 9.17
N ARG A 72 -9.40 -4.46 10.46
CA ARG A 72 -9.03 -3.15 11.02
C ARG A 72 -7.55 -2.87 10.77
N LEU A 73 -7.25 -1.64 10.33
CA LEU A 73 -5.87 -1.17 10.26
C LEU A 73 -5.35 -0.95 11.69
N LEU A 74 -4.29 -1.66 12.06
CA LEU A 74 -3.63 -1.49 13.35
C LEU A 74 -2.51 -0.47 13.25
N ASP A 75 -1.66 -0.60 12.24
CA ASP A 75 -0.52 0.28 12.01
C ASP A 75 -0.15 0.39 10.52
N TRP A 76 0.46 1.52 10.16
CA TRP A 76 1.06 1.83 8.87
C TRP A 76 2.59 2.05 8.95
N ALA A 77 3.20 1.88 10.13
CA ALA A 77 4.56 2.35 10.44
C ALA A 77 5.68 1.84 9.52
N SER A 78 5.46 0.77 8.74
CA SER A 78 6.51 0.12 7.95
C SER A 78 6.08 -0.37 6.56
N ALA A 79 4.99 0.16 5.98
CA ALA A 79 4.67 0.00 4.55
C ALA A 79 5.72 0.77 3.72
N GLY A 80 6.86 0.10 3.54
CA GLY A 80 8.17 0.74 3.43
C GLY A 80 8.26 1.86 2.42
N PHE A 81 8.80 3.01 2.85
CA PHE A 81 9.42 4.03 2.01
C PHE A 81 8.79 4.22 0.63
N TYR A 82 7.46 4.15 0.52
CA TYR A 82 6.76 4.56 -0.68
C TYR A 82 6.51 6.03 -0.43
N PRO A 83 7.42 6.92 -0.86
CA PRO A 83 7.33 8.33 -0.52
C PRO A 83 5.97 8.79 -1.00
N ARG A 84 5.27 9.57 -0.17
CA ARG A 84 3.92 10.06 -0.46
C ARG A 84 3.78 10.62 -1.87
N LEU A 85 4.84 11.20 -2.41
CA LEU A 85 4.93 11.63 -3.80
C LEU A 85 4.77 10.50 -4.83
N LEU A 86 5.35 9.32 -4.63
CA LEU A 86 5.12 8.15 -5.49
C LEU A 86 3.66 7.69 -5.51
N GLU A 87 2.89 7.91 -4.42
CA GLU A 87 1.45 7.60 -4.41
C GLU A 87 0.67 8.51 -5.34
N PHE A 88 0.95 9.80 -5.28
CA PHE A 88 0.38 10.74 -6.23
C PHE A 88 0.80 10.41 -7.66
N VAL A 89 2.06 10.06 -7.87
CA VAL A 89 2.57 9.70 -9.20
C VAL A 89 1.90 8.44 -9.75
N SER A 90 1.70 7.41 -8.92
CA SER A 90 1.01 6.20 -9.38
C SER A 90 -0.41 6.51 -9.83
N GLN A 91 -1.14 7.36 -9.11
CA GLN A 91 -2.48 7.80 -9.51
C GLN A 91 -2.44 8.66 -10.79
N TRP A 92 -1.51 9.61 -10.92
CA TRP A 92 -1.40 10.44 -12.13
C TRP A 92 -1.07 9.65 -13.40
N ILE A 93 -0.31 8.56 -13.30
CA ILE A 93 0.05 7.72 -14.47
C ILE A 93 -1.17 6.97 -15.03
N VAL A 94 -2.16 6.69 -14.19
CA VAL A 94 -3.39 5.96 -14.56
C VAL A 94 -4.63 6.84 -14.57
N GLU A 95 -4.50 8.12 -14.24
CA GLU A 95 -5.58 9.10 -14.30
C GLU A 95 -6.23 9.11 -15.69
N GLY A 96 -7.56 8.96 -15.73
CA GLY A 96 -8.34 8.88 -16.96
C GLY A 96 -8.34 7.52 -17.66
N LYS A 97 -7.61 6.50 -17.17
CA LYS A 97 -7.65 5.13 -17.74
C LYS A 97 -8.82 4.30 -17.21
N ASP A 98 -9.15 4.46 -15.93
CA ASP A 98 -10.24 3.74 -15.26
C ASP A 98 -11.40 4.68 -14.89
N GLY A 99 -11.81 5.52 -15.85
CA GLY A 99 -12.81 6.57 -15.62
C GLY A 99 -12.32 7.64 -14.63
N ASP A 100 -13.24 8.18 -13.82
CA ASP A 100 -12.95 9.29 -12.89
C ASP A 100 -12.45 8.84 -11.50
N PHE A 101 -12.33 7.53 -11.27
CA PHE A 101 -11.94 7.00 -9.95
C PHE A 101 -10.62 7.60 -9.44
N HIS A 102 -9.59 7.65 -10.30
CA HIS A 102 -8.28 8.19 -9.93
C HIS A 102 -8.32 9.71 -9.71
N GLY A 103 -9.13 10.44 -10.47
CA GLY A 103 -9.34 11.88 -10.27
C GLY A 103 -10.03 12.16 -8.92
N MET A 104 -11.07 11.40 -8.60
CA MET A 104 -11.73 11.45 -7.29
C MET A 104 -10.79 11.09 -6.14
N LEU A 105 -9.95 10.06 -6.33
CA LEU A 105 -8.96 9.66 -5.34
C LEU A 105 -7.93 10.78 -5.12
N LEU A 106 -7.37 11.36 -6.18
CA LEU A 106 -6.45 12.49 -6.10
C LEU A 106 -7.04 13.69 -5.36
N GLN A 107 -8.35 13.94 -5.46
CA GLN A 107 -9.04 14.98 -4.70
C GLN A 107 -9.21 14.65 -3.21
N ALA A 108 -9.41 13.38 -2.87
CA ALA A 108 -9.52 12.92 -1.49
C ALA A 108 -8.15 12.82 -0.79
N MET A 109 -7.08 12.69 -1.56
CA MET A 109 -5.71 12.62 -1.07
C MET A 109 -5.26 13.95 -0.46
N ALA A 110 -4.73 13.92 0.77
CA ALA A 110 -4.15 15.10 1.41
C ALA A 110 -3.10 15.78 0.51
N LEU A 111 -3.16 17.11 0.38
CA LEU A 111 -2.30 17.89 -0.53
C LEU A 111 -0.80 17.68 -0.26
N LEU A 112 -0.04 17.55 -1.35
CA LEU A 112 1.42 17.52 -1.33
C LEU A 112 2.00 18.91 -1.01
N SER A 113 3.18 18.93 -0.40
CA SER A 113 3.90 20.18 -0.20
C SER A 113 4.40 20.74 -1.54
N LYS A 114 4.73 22.03 -1.58
CA LYS A 114 5.34 22.64 -2.78
C LYS A 114 6.64 21.94 -3.18
N ALA A 115 7.45 21.55 -2.20
CA ALA A 115 8.72 20.84 -2.45
C ALA A 115 8.50 19.45 -3.07
N ASP A 116 7.45 18.74 -2.66
CA ASP A 116 7.09 17.45 -3.27
C ASP A 116 6.60 17.64 -4.72
N MET A 117 5.81 18.69 -4.97
CA MET A 117 5.29 18.99 -6.30
C MET A 117 6.40 19.36 -7.31
N GLU A 118 7.48 20.00 -6.87
CA GLU A 118 8.65 20.29 -7.71
C GLU A 118 9.37 19.02 -8.19
N GLN A 119 9.27 17.92 -7.43
CA GLN A 119 9.87 16.63 -7.76
C GLN A 119 8.96 15.74 -8.64
N LYS A 120 7.72 16.16 -8.93
CA LYS A 120 6.73 15.37 -9.71
C LYS A 120 7.27 14.91 -11.06
N ALA A 121 7.69 15.85 -11.91
CA ALA A 121 8.07 15.57 -13.29
C ALA A 121 9.24 14.55 -13.41
N PRO A 122 10.38 14.73 -12.71
CA PRO A 122 11.49 13.78 -12.81
C PRO A 122 11.12 12.38 -12.28
N ILE A 123 10.28 12.30 -11.24
CA ILE A 123 9.87 11.01 -10.67
C ILE A 123 8.88 10.28 -11.59
N CYS A 124 7.88 10.98 -12.15
CA CYS A 124 6.99 10.40 -13.17
C CYS A 124 7.80 9.81 -14.34
N GLN A 125 8.81 10.55 -14.81
CA GLN A 125 9.66 10.11 -15.91
C GLN A 125 10.51 8.89 -15.54
N ALA A 126 11.10 8.88 -14.33
CA ALA A 126 11.88 7.76 -13.84
C ALA A 126 11.03 6.49 -13.71
N LEU A 127 9.84 6.59 -13.10
CA LEU A 127 8.90 5.47 -12.96
C LEU A 127 8.42 4.94 -14.32
N TYR A 128 8.04 5.84 -15.25
CA TYR A 128 7.66 5.45 -16.61
C TYR A 128 8.78 4.67 -17.29
N ASN A 129 10.03 5.12 -17.17
CA ASN A 129 11.17 4.42 -17.73
C ASN A 129 11.36 3.04 -17.07
N THR A 130 11.18 2.93 -15.76
CA THR A 130 11.26 1.64 -15.05
C THR A 130 10.18 0.66 -15.49
N GLN A 131 8.96 1.12 -15.80
CA GLN A 131 7.87 0.25 -16.28
C GLN A 131 7.97 -0.08 -17.77
N LYS A 132 8.43 0.87 -18.60
CA LYS A 132 8.55 0.69 -20.05
C LYS A 132 9.74 -0.20 -20.43
N TYR A 133 10.82 -0.13 -19.67
CA TYR A 133 12.08 -0.83 -19.95
C TYR A 133 12.40 -1.88 -18.88
N SER A 134 11.41 -2.36 -18.12
CA SER A 134 11.61 -3.49 -17.22
C SER A 134 11.96 -4.73 -18.05
N LEU A 135 13.15 -5.27 -17.83
CA LEU A 135 13.63 -6.53 -18.40
C LEU A 135 12.72 -7.71 -18.05
#